data_AF-E5WTT6-F1
#
_entry.id   AF-E5WTT6-F1
#
_cell.length_a   1.000
_cell.length_b   1.000
_cell.length_c   1.000
_cell.angle_alpha   90.00
_cell.angle_beta   90.00
_cell.angle_gamma   90.00
#
_symmetry.space_group_name_H-M   'P 1'
#
loop_
_entity.id
_entity.type
_entity.pdbx_description
1 polymer ?
#
loop_
_entity_poly.entity_id
_entity_poly.type
_entity_poly.pdbx_seq_one_letter_code
_entity_poly.pdbx_strand_id
1 'polypeptide(L)'
;MKRILLSCLLILFIYTLKAQDTHLNDVVNTLKERISLAGYAQVGYTYDDAGEKASNTFDIKRVIFMARGKITDKWSCYFMYSFANTGKILEAYTEYQFLPQLTARIGQFKTMYTIENPMSPCFVELINCYSQAVNYLAGINGSDPLYGSNSGRDMGILIYGDLFKKKLSYNFAVMNGQGINLKDKNNQKDIVGSLMVHPLDWLSVGGSFIKGKGCAVAASSINPDIAAGDSYTRNRWSAGATIQTKPVSLRTEYLAGKDGHIKSDGYYATASIHVLPKFDIVASYDYFNKDKAQDYKQNNYVAGVQWWFYPKCRLQAQYTYCDPHKGDSSNLLQAQLQVRF
;
A
#
# COMPACT_ATOMS: atom_id res chain seq x y z
N MET A 1 0.09 35.49 -62.98
CA MET A 1 -0.35 35.64 -61.57
C MET A 1 -0.91 34.36 -60.94
N LYS A 2 -1.72 33.54 -61.62
CA LYS A 2 -2.31 32.30 -61.05
C LYS A 2 -1.32 31.19 -60.63
N ARG A 3 -0.12 31.09 -61.23
CA ARG A 3 0.88 30.07 -60.87
C ARG A 3 1.69 30.38 -59.60
N ILE A 4 1.82 31.65 -59.21
CA ILE A 4 2.58 32.06 -58.01
C ILE A 4 1.72 31.87 -56.74
N LEU A 5 0.40 32.09 -56.82
CA LEU A 5 -0.52 31.85 -55.69
C LEU A 5 -0.61 30.37 -55.28
N LEU A 6 -0.54 29.43 -56.23
CA LEU A 6 -0.58 28.00 -55.92
C LEU A 6 0.68 27.52 -55.20
N SER A 7 1.85 28.06 -55.58
CA SER A 7 3.12 27.77 -54.91
C SER A 7 3.19 28.36 -53.50
N CYS A 8 2.66 29.57 -53.28
CA CYS A 8 2.55 30.14 -51.93
C CYS A 8 1.59 29.36 -51.02
N LEU A 9 0.45 28.89 -51.55
CA LEU A 9 -0.47 28.04 -50.78
C LEU A 9 0.15 26.68 -50.41
N LEU A 10 0.88 26.04 -51.32
CA LEU A 10 1.54 24.76 -51.04
C LEU A 10 2.63 24.91 -49.96
N ILE A 11 3.38 26.01 -50.01
CA ILE A 11 4.42 26.33 -49.02
C ILE A 11 3.78 26.61 -47.65
N LEU A 12 2.67 27.37 -47.58
CA LEU A 12 1.92 27.60 -46.35
C LEU A 12 1.35 26.30 -45.76
N PHE A 13 0.83 25.38 -46.59
CA PHE A 13 0.34 24.07 -46.12
C PHE A 13 1.45 23.17 -45.56
N ILE A 14 2.66 23.20 -46.15
CA ILE A 14 3.83 22.45 -45.65
C ILE A 14 4.35 23.06 -44.34
N TYR A 15 4.32 24.40 -44.20
CA TYR A 15 4.67 25.06 -42.94
C TYR A 15 3.65 24.80 -41.83
N THR A 16 2.35 24.74 -42.13
CA THR A 16 1.33 24.39 -41.12
C THR A 16 1.43 22.94 -40.65
N LEU A 17 1.74 22.00 -41.56
CA LEU A 17 1.98 20.59 -41.20
C LEU A 17 3.24 20.44 -40.34
N LYS A 18 4.36 21.06 -40.73
CA LYS A 18 5.58 21.06 -39.91
C LYS A 18 5.40 21.77 -38.58
N ALA A 19 4.63 22.85 -38.51
CA ALA A 19 4.33 23.53 -37.24
C ALA A 19 3.42 22.68 -36.34
N GLN A 20 2.46 21.96 -36.90
CA GLN A 20 1.66 20.96 -36.17
C GLN A 20 2.51 19.79 -35.67
N ASP A 21 3.41 19.26 -36.50
CA ASP A 21 4.34 18.19 -36.11
C ASP A 21 5.33 18.66 -35.03
N THR A 22 5.85 19.89 -35.13
CA THR A 22 6.76 20.45 -34.12
C THR A 22 6.03 20.68 -32.81
N HIS A 23 4.82 21.27 -32.84
CA HIS A 23 4.01 21.49 -31.65
C HIS A 23 3.51 20.17 -31.03
N LEU A 24 3.17 19.16 -31.83
CA LEU A 24 2.81 17.83 -31.36
C LEU A 24 4.01 17.14 -30.71
N ASN A 25 5.19 17.22 -31.33
CA ASN A 25 6.42 16.68 -30.77
C ASN A 25 6.80 17.40 -29.47
N ASP A 26 6.65 18.71 -29.38
CA ASP A 26 6.90 19.48 -28.17
C ASP A 26 5.91 19.12 -27.05
N VAL A 27 4.63 18.94 -27.37
CA VAL A 27 3.62 18.46 -26.42
C VAL A 27 3.94 17.04 -25.96
N VAL A 28 4.26 16.13 -26.88
CA VAL A 28 4.61 14.73 -26.57
C VAL A 28 5.89 14.66 -25.74
N ASN A 29 6.91 15.44 -26.06
CA ASN A 29 8.15 15.52 -25.31
C ASN A 29 7.92 16.10 -23.91
N THR A 30 7.13 17.18 -23.80
CA THR A 30 6.74 17.78 -22.51
C THR A 30 5.96 16.78 -21.64
N LEU A 31 5.02 16.05 -22.23
CA LEU A 31 4.27 15.00 -21.52
C LEU A 31 5.19 13.85 -21.12
N LYS A 32 6.11 13.41 -21.99
CA LYS A 32 7.08 12.34 -21.69
C LYS A 32 8.04 12.72 -20.56
N GLU A 33 8.46 13.97 -20.50
CA GLU A 33 9.37 14.48 -19.46
C GLU A 33 8.66 14.69 -18.12
N ARG A 34 7.36 15.00 -18.13
CA ARG A 34 6.61 15.37 -16.94
C ARG A 34 5.67 14.31 -16.42
N ILE A 35 5.28 13.34 -17.24
CA ILE A 35 4.33 12.29 -16.88
C ILE A 35 5.03 10.93 -16.90
N SER A 36 5.01 10.26 -15.76
CA SER A 36 5.41 8.86 -15.63
C SER A 36 4.17 8.00 -15.42
N LEU A 37 4.01 7.01 -16.28
CA LEU A 37 2.96 6.01 -16.17
C LEU A 37 3.57 4.68 -15.73
N ALA A 38 2.88 3.98 -14.83
CA ALA A 38 3.27 2.66 -14.37
C ALA A 38 2.01 1.84 -14.08
N GLY A 39 2.11 0.52 -14.14
CA GLY A 39 0.98 -0.34 -13.85
C GLY A 39 1.41 -1.76 -13.54
N TYR A 40 0.53 -2.50 -12.89
CA TYR A 40 0.73 -3.93 -12.68
C TYR A 40 -0.57 -4.70 -12.59
N ALA A 41 -0.52 -5.96 -13.01
CA ALA A 41 -1.57 -6.94 -12.82
C ALA A 41 -1.03 -8.11 -12.00
N GLN A 42 -1.86 -8.61 -11.10
CA GLN A 42 -1.63 -9.80 -10.28
C GLN A 42 -2.83 -10.72 -10.46
N VAL A 43 -2.61 -11.83 -11.15
CA VAL A 43 -3.59 -12.89 -11.37
C VAL A 43 -3.07 -14.16 -10.73
N GLY A 44 -3.96 -15.01 -10.24
CA GLY A 44 -3.55 -16.15 -9.45
C GLY A 44 -4.54 -17.29 -9.41
N TYR A 45 -4.15 -18.28 -8.62
CA TYR A 45 -4.99 -19.38 -8.19
C TYR A 45 -4.92 -19.45 -6.68
N THR A 46 -6.06 -19.67 -6.04
CA THR A 46 -6.17 -19.83 -4.60
C THR A 46 -6.95 -21.10 -4.32
N TYR A 47 -6.40 -21.97 -3.49
CA TYR A 47 -7.10 -23.05 -2.80
C TYR A 47 -7.12 -22.72 -1.30
N ASP A 48 -8.29 -22.81 -0.69
CA ASP A 48 -8.50 -22.51 0.74
C ASP A 48 -9.46 -23.56 1.31
N ASP A 49 -9.02 -24.29 2.34
CA ASP A 49 -9.84 -25.26 3.06
C ASP A 49 -10.46 -24.73 4.36
N ALA A 50 -10.34 -23.42 4.63
CA ALA A 50 -11.00 -22.79 5.76
C ALA A 50 -12.54 -22.88 5.63
N GLY A 51 -13.21 -23.29 6.71
CA GLY A 51 -14.66 -23.38 6.81
C GLY A 51 -15.22 -24.78 6.50
N GLU A 52 -16.53 -24.87 6.23
CA GLU A 52 -17.21 -26.17 6.08
C GLU A 52 -16.82 -26.94 4.80
N LYS A 53 -16.41 -26.23 3.75
CA LYS A 53 -16.04 -26.84 2.46
C LYS A 53 -14.85 -26.11 1.85
N ALA A 54 -13.85 -26.90 1.46
CA ALA A 54 -12.73 -26.39 0.69
C ALA A 54 -13.20 -25.75 -0.62
N SER A 55 -12.53 -24.68 -0.99
CA SER A 55 -12.81 -23.90 -2.18
C SER A 55 -11.53 -23.70 -2.97
N ASN A 56 -11.67 -23.54 -4.29
CA ASN A 56 -10.57 -23.08 -5.11
C ASN A 56 -11.06 -22.27 -6.30
N THR A 57 -10.22 -21.34 -6.75
CA THR A 57 -10.58 -20.44 -7.86
C THR A 57 -9.36 -19.83 -8.51
N PHE A 58 -9.49 -19.48 -9.79
CA PHE A 58 -8.62 -18.52 -10.44
C PHE A 58 -9.12 -17.11 -10.14
N ASP A 59 -8.22 -16.23 -9.69
CA ASP A 59 -8.59 -14.90 -9.23
C ASP A 59 -7.75 -13.78 -9.88
N ILE A 60 -8.36 -12.60 -9.94
CA ILE A 60 -7.65 -11.36 -10.20
C ILE A 60 -7.48 -10.66 -8.86
N LYS A 61 -6.28 -10.74 -8.29
CA LYS A 61 -6.00 -10.12 -7.00
C LYS A 61 -5.96 -8.59 -7.13
N ARG A 62 -5.22 -8.09 -8.13
CA ARG A 62 -5.01 -6.64 -8.32
C ARG A 62 -4.78 -6.29 -9.80
N VAL A 63 -5.36 -5.18 -10.23
CA VAL A 63 -5.03 -4.52 -11.51
C VAL A 63 -4.93 -3.04 -11.22
N ILE A 64 -3.72 -2.50 -11.21
CA ILE A 64 -3.42 -1.14 -10.76
C ILE A 64 -2.79 -0.32 -11.88
N PHE A 65 -3.26 0.90 -12.04
CA PHE A 65 -2.60 1.93 -12.86
C PHE A 65 -2.19 3.10 -11.98
N MET A 66 -1.04 3.68 -12.31
CA MET A 66 -0.42 4.79 -11.60
C MET A 66 0.04 5.83 -12.61
N ALA A 67 -0.28 7.09 -12.35
CA ALA A 67 0.20 8.23 -13.10
C ALA A 67 0.82 9.24 -12.14
N ARG A 68 2.03 9.70 -12.45
CA ARG A 68 2.71 10.78 -11.72
C ARG A 68 2.97 11.93 -12.68
N GLY A 69 2.51 13.13 -12.31
CA GLY A 69 2.78 14.36 -13.05
C GLY A 69 3.74 15.27 -12.29
N LYS A 70 4.78 15.78 -12.97
CA LYS A 70 5.71 16.80 -12.48
C LYS A 70 5.26 18.16 -13.01
N ILE A 71 4.59 18.93 -12.16
CA ILE A 71 4.06 20.26 -12.49
C ILE A 71 5.20 21.27 -12.53
N THR A 72 6.06 21.26 -11.50
CA THR A 72 7.32 22.03 -11.44
C THR A 72 8.41 21.16 -10.83
N ASP A 73 9.61 21.69 -10.63
CA ASP A 73 10.67 20.97 -9.91
C ASP A 73 10.34 20.67 -8.45
N LYS A 74 9.41 21.42 -7.85
CA LYS A 74 8.99 21.28 -6.45
C LYS A 74 7.57 20.76 -6.29
N TRP A 75 6.77 20.73 -7.35
CA TRP A 75 5.35 20.41 -7.29
C TRP A 75 5.04 19.18 -8.16
N SER A 76 4.44 18.15 -7.56
CA SER A 76 3.96 16.96 -8.25
C SER A 76 2.49 16.64 -7.95
N CYS A 77 1.87 15.85 -8.82
CA CYS A 77 0.61 15.17 -8.56
C CYS A 77 0.76 13.67 -8.80
N TYR A 78 -0.07 12.89 -8.10
CA TYR A 78 -0.08 11.44 -8.22
C TYR A 78 -1.50 10.91 -8.19
N PHE A 79 -1.75 9.95 -9.07
CA PHE A 79 -3.02 9.25 -9.21
C PHE A 79 -2.78 7.74 -9.27
N MET A 80 -3.56 6.97 -8.51
CA MET A 80 -3.55 5.52 -8.53
C MET A 80 -4.98 4.99 -8.53
N TYR A 81 -5.29 4.11 -9.48
CA TYR A 81 -6.60 3.49 -9.63
C TYR A 81 -6.50 1.97 -9.61
N SER A 82 -7.43 1.33 -8.92
CA SER A 82 -7.64 -0.12 -8.97
C SER A 82 -8.80 -0.44 -9.91
N PHE A 83 -8.58 -1.34 -10.87
CA PHE A 83 -9.61 -1.86 -11.77
C PHE A 83 -10.24 -3.16 -11.27
N ALA A 84 -9.53 -3.91 -10.41
CA ALA A 84 -10.01 -5.17 -9.86
C ALA A 84 -10.86 -4.97 -8.60
N ASN A 85 -11.80 -5.89 -8.34
CA ASN A 85 -12.58 -5.98 -7.09
C ASN A 85 -13.31 -4.69 -6.72
N THR A 86 -14.14 -4.22 -7.65
CA THR A 86 -14.82 -2.91 -7.66
C THR A 86 -13.85 -1.75 -7.87
N GLY A 87 -13.96 -1.13 -9.04
CA GLY A 87 -13.09 -0.03 -9.45
C GLY A 87 -13.12 1.12 -8.44
N LYS A 88 -11.96 1.57 -8.00
CA LYS A 88 -11.85 2.67 -7.03
C LYS A 88 -10.53 3.41 -7.12
N ILE A 89 -10.59 4.71 -6.80
CA ILE A 89 -9.41 5.55 -6.61
C ILE A 89 -8.72 5.08 -5.33
N LEU A 90 -7.45 4.68 -5.44
CA LEU A 90 -6.63 4.35 -4.29
C LEU A 90 -5.93 5.61 -3.79
N GLU A 91 -5.21 6.31 -4.66
CA GLU A 91 -4.45 7.50 -4.29
C GLU A 91 -4.75 8.64 -5.26
N ALA A 92 -4.90 9.83 -4.72
CA ALA A 92 -5.08 11.07 -5.46
C ALA A 92 -4.57 12.19 -4.56
N TYR A 93 -3.34 12.63 -4.80
CA TYR A 93 -2.72 13.66 -3.98
C TYR A 93 -1.80 14.56 -4.80
N THR A 94 -1.45 15.68 -4.21
CA THR A 94 -0.43 16.57 -4.71
C THR A 94 0.59 16.86 -3.63
N GLU A 95 1.83 17.12 -4.04
CA GLU A 95 2.94 17.38 -3.13
C GLU A 95 3.68 18.64 -3.52
N TYR A 96 4.12 19.36 -2.50
CA TYR A 96 5.02 20.50 -2.64
C TYR A 96 6.24 20.31 -1.75
N GLN A 97 7.43 20.34 -2.37
CA GLN A 97 8.71 20.25 -1.70
C GLN A 97 9.21 21.66 -1.34
N PHE A 98 9.12 22.02 -0.06
CA PHE A 98 9.63 23.31 0.44
C PHE A 98 11.17 23.29 0.47
N LEU A 99 11.73 22.22 1.02
CA LEU A 99 13.16 21.95 1.16
C LEU A 99 13.43 20.48 0.81
N PRO A 100 14.68 20.09 0.50
CA PRO A 100 15.03 18.68 0.28
C PRO A 100 14.58 17.75 1.42
N GLN A 101 14.52 18.26 2.65
CA GLN A 101 14.14 17.56 3.87
C GLN A 101 12.71 17.84 4.34
N LEU A 102 11.92 18.65 3.62
CA LEU A 102 10.59 19.06 4.05
C LEU A 102 9.63 19.12 2.86
N THR A 103 8.71 18.17 2.82
CA THR A 103 7.65 18.07 1.80
C THR A 103 6.29 18.02 2.48
N ALA A 104 5.31 18.71 1.90
CA ALA A 104 3.91 18.53 2.26
C ALA A 104 3.17 17.78 1.14
N ARG A 105 2.30 16.86 1.54
CA ARG A 105 1.36 16.13 0.68
C ARG A 105 -0.05 16.40 1.16
N ILE A 106 -0.96 16.66 0.24
CA ILE A 106 -2.40 16.79 0.53
C ILE A 106 -3.22 15.94 -0.44
N GLY A 107 -4.22 15.23 0.08
CA GLY A 107 -5.12 14.38 -0.69
C GLY A 107 -5.31 13.02 -0.04
N GLN A 108 -5.58 12.01 -0.85
CA GLN A 108 -5.78 10.63 -0.41
C GLN A 108 -4.53 9.78 -0.70
N PHE A 109 -3.98 9.14 0.33
CA PHE A 109 -2.73 8.38 0.25
C PHE A 109 -2.65 7.31 1.35
N LYS A 110 -1.63 6.45 1.28
CA LYS A 110 -1.33 5.44 2.32
C LYS A 110 -1.01 6.10 3.64
N THR A 111 -1.66 5.65 4.71
CA THR A 111 -1.32 6.09 6.06
C THR A 111 0.10 5.64 6.38
N MET A 112 0.92 6.55 6.92
CA MET A 112 2.32 6.26 7.28
C MET A 112 2.41 5.54 8.63
N TYR A 113 1.57 4.53 8.81
CA TYR A 113 1.44 3.67 9.98
C TYR A 113 1.88 2.26 9.60
N THR A 114 2.68 1.61 10.44
CA THR A 114 3.39 0.34 10.19
C THR A 114 4.49 0.43 9.13
N ILE A 115 5.42 -0.52 9.14
CA ILE A 115 6.44 -0.64 8.08
C ILE A 115 5.81 -1.17 6.79
N GLU A 116 4.88 -2.12 6.92
CA GLU A 116 4.29 -2.84 5.79
C GLU A 116 3.29 -1.99 4.99
N ASN A 117 2.44 -1.22 5.67
CA ASN A 117 1.37 -0.52 4.99
C ASN A 117 1.84 0.47 3.90
N PRO A 118 2.91 1.27 4.06
CA PRO A 118 3.38 2.16 2.99
C PRO A 118 3.93 1.42 1.76
N MET A 119 4.30 0.14 1.89
CA MET A 119 4.87 -0.64 0.79
C MET A 119 3.83 -0.91 -0.31
N SER A 120 4.27 -1.15 -1.54
CA SER A 120 3.35 -1.58 -2.60
C SER A 120 3.15 -3.10 -2.55
N PRO A 121 1.93 -3.61 -2.78
CA PRO A 121 1.68 -5.04 -2.97
C PRO A 121 2.53 -5.72 -4.07
N CYS A 122 3.07 -4.94 -5.02
CA CYS A 122 3.93 -5.47 -6.07
C CYS A 122 5.41 -5.66 -5.65
N PHE A 123 5.79 -5.20 -4.46
CA PHE A 123 7.13 -5.34 -3.89
C PHE A 123 7.20 -6.33 -2.72
N VAL A 124 6.12 -6.47 -1.96
CA VAL A 124 6.13 -7.39 -0.81
C VAL A 124 6.18 -8.85 -1.22
N GLU A 125 6.64 -9.67 -0.30
CA GLU A 125 6.96 -11.07 -0.47
C GLU A 125 5.68 -11.91 -0.50
N LEU A 126 4.73 -11.62 0.39
CA LEU A 126 3.50 -12.40 0.57
C LEU A 126 2.44 -12.08 -0.50
N ILE A 127 1.78 -13.12 -1.04
CA ILE A 127 0.74 -13.00 -2.08
C ILE A 127 -0.48 -12.25 -1.56
N ASN A 128 -0.99 -12.61 -0.38
CA ASN A 128 -2.15 -11.95 0.19
C ASN A 128 -1.86 -10.51 0.60
N CYS A 129 -0.64 -10.23 1.10
CA CYS A 129 -0.28 -8.96 1.75
C CYS A 129 -1.25 -8.60 2.91
N TYR A 130 -0.87 -7.95 3.97
CA TYR A 130 0.36 -7.97 4.73
C TYR A 130 0.20 -9.00 5.87
N SER A 131 0.93 -8.88 6.98
CA SER A 131 0.60 -9.67 8.17
C SER A 131 -0.84 -9.41 8.66
N GLN A 132 -1.41 -10.36 9.41
CA GLN A 132 -2.75 -10.25 9.97
C GLN A 132 -2.94 -8.97 10.80
N ALA A 133 -1.98 -8.67 11.68
CA ALA A 133 -2.02 -7.51 12.56
C ALA A 133 -2.00 -6.19 11.78
N VAL A 134 -1.17 -6.10 10.74
CA VAL A 134 -1.12 -4.91 9.87
C VAL A 134 -2.43 -4.78 9.07
N ASN A 135 -2.94 -5.87 8.52
CA ASN A 135 -4.19 -5.87 7.76
C ASN A 135 -5.37 -5.34 8.59
N TYR A 136 -5.45 -5.74 9.86
CA TYR A 136 -6.48 -5.27 10.80
C TYR A 136 -6.23 -3.83 11.25
N LEU A 137 -5.08 -3.56 11.87
CA LEU A 137 -4.80 -2.29 12.54
C LEU A 137 -4.59 -1.13 11.57
N ALA A 138 -4.16 -1.38 10.33
CA ALA A 138 -4.09 -0.34 9.29
C ALA A 138 -5.35 -0.27 8.42
N GLY A 139 -6.32 -1.18 8.57
CA GLY A 139 -7.57 -1.16 7.79
C GLY A 139 -7.39 -1.49 6.32
N ILE A 140 -6.66 -2.56 6.01
CA ILE A 140 -6.27 -2.87 4.63
C ILE A 140 -7.35 -3.66 3.90
N ASN A 141 -7.82 -4.76 4.49
CA ASN A 141 -8.64 -5.77 3.83
C ASN A 141 -10.05 -5.95 4.44
N GLY A 142 -10.45 -5.09 5.38
CA GLY A 142 -11.77 -5.16 6.03
C GLY A 142 -11.86 -6.14 7.20
N SER A 143 -10.74 -6.71 7.63
CA SER A 143 -10.68 -7.58 8.82
C SER A 143 -11.04 -6.84 10.13
N ASP A 144 -10.95 -5.51 10.15
CA ASP A 144 -11.56 -4.63 11.16
C ASP A 144 -12.93 -4.13 10.62
N PRO A 145 -14.07 -4.70 11.09
CA PRO A 145 -15.39 -4.32 10.59
C PRO A 145 -15.75 -2.87 10.94
N LEU A 146 -15.26 -2.34 12.07
CA LEU A 146 -15.56 -0.96 12.48
C LEU A 146 -14.97 0.04 11.48
N TYR A 147 -13.80 -0.26 10.93
CA TYR A 147 -13.12 0.65 10.00
C TYR A 147 -13.35 0.32 8.52
N GLY A 148 -13.51 -0.96 8.19
CA GLY A 148 -13.75 -1.43 6.82
C GLY A 148 -12.49 -1.60 5.96
N SER A 149 -12.70 -1.80 4.66
CA SER A 149 -11.64 -2.12 3.68
C SER A 149 -11.10 -0.88 2.97
N ASN A 150 -10.17 -0.19 3.63
CA ASN A 150 -9.61 1.08 3.19
C ASN A 150 -8.26 0.93 2.48
N SER A 151 -7.76 -0.30 2.32
CA SER A 151 -6.46 -0.57 1.69
C SER A 151 -5.31 0.23 2.32
N GLY A 152 -5.43 0.52 3.63
CA GLY A 152 -4.42 1.23 4.42
C GLY A 152 -4.26 2.70 4.08
N ARG A 153 -5.34 3.35 3.63
CA ARG A 153 -5.31 4.70 3.09
C ARG A 153 -6.39 5.55 3.71
N ASP A 154 -6.16 6.86 3.68
CA ASP A 154 -7.09 7.86 4.16
C ASP A 154 -6.79 9.21 3.49
N MET A 155 -7.67 10.18 3.68
CA MET A 155 -7.53 11.54 3.17
C MET A 155 -7.04 12.49 4.24
N GLY A 156 -6.03 13.30 3.93
CA GLY A 156 -5.45 14.23 4.89
C GLY A 156 -4.30 15.07 4.34
N ILE A 157 -3.52 15.62 5.27
CA ILE A 157 -2.28 16.35 5.02
C ILE A 157 -1.14 15.61 5.72
N LEU A 158 -0.03 15.41 5.01
CA LEU A 158 1.18 14.77 5.51
C LEU A 158 2.37 15.73 5.34
N ILE A 159 3.15 15.89 6.39
CA ILE A 159 4.47 16.53 6.36
C ILE A 159 5.52 15.44 6.58
N TYR A 160 6.52 15.38 5.71
CA TYR A 160 7.54 14.34 5.78
C TYR A 160 8.88 14.77 5.17
N GLY A 161 9.92 14.01 5.51
CA GLY A 161 11.23 14.17 4.89
C GLY A 161 12.32 13.33 5.54
N ASP A 162 13.54 13.49 5.00
CA ASP A 162 14.74 12.78 5.41
C ASP A 162 15.77 13.76 5.99
N LEU A 163 16.31 13.45 7.15
CA LEU A 163 17.35 14.21 7.85
C LEU A 163 18.68 13.45 7.85
N PHE A 164 19.77 14.19 8.08
CA PHE A 164 21.12 13.64 8.26
C PHE A 164 21.55 12.67 7.13
N LYS A 165 21.34 13.06 5.86
CA LYS A 165 21.61 12.22 4.69
C LYS A 165 20.86 10.87 4.73
N LYS A 166 19.57 10.91 5.08
CA LYS A 166 18.67 9.74 5.21
C LYS A 166 18.99 8.80 6.36
N LYS A 167 19.71 9.26 7.39
CA LYS A 167 19.89 8.49 8.63
C LYS A 167 18.64 8.54 9.52
N LEU A 168 17.73 9.48 9.25
CA LEU A 168 16.45 9.63 9.94
C LEU A 168 15.36 10.04 8.94
N SER A 169 14.27 9.29 8.88
CA SER A 169 13.07 9.65 8.10
C SER A 169 11.90 9.86 9.05
N TYR A 170 11.11 10.91 8.82
CA TYR A 170 9.96 11.25 9.65
C TYR A 170 8.72 11.51 8.81
N ASN A 171 7.55 11.19 9.38
CA ASN A 171 6.25 11.47 8.80
C ASN A 171 5.30 11.94 9.90
N PHE A 172 4.51 12.96 9.61
CA PHE A 172 3.45 13.44 10.49
C PHE A 172 2.24 13.82 9.65
N ALA A 173 1.09 13.20 9.88
CA ALA A 173 -0.12 13.44 9.15
C ALA A 173 -1.32 13.71 10.06
N VAL A 174 -2.24 14.53 9.55
CA VAL A 174 -3.58 14.75 10.09
C VAL A 174 -4.57 14.27 9.04
N MET A 175 -5.42 13.31 9.39
CA MET A 175 -6.28 12.59 8.45
C MET A 175 -7.72 12.50 8.99
N ASN A 176 -8.69 12.25 8.11
CA ASN A 176 -10.11 12.20 8.48
C ASN A 176 -10.47 11.01 9.39
N GLY A 177 -9.70 9.92 9.33
CA GLY A 177 -9.96 8.71 10.09
C GLY A 177 -11.12 7.86 9.56
N GLN A 178 -11.63 8.14 8.36
CA GLN A 178 -12.75 7.40 7.73
C GLN A 178 -12.30 6.44 6.63
N GLY A 179 -11.09 6.60 6.11
CA GLY A 179 -10.60 5.80 4.99
C GLY A 179 -10.84 6.45 3.63
N ILE A 180 -10.85 5.64 2.58
CA ILE A 180 -10.77 6.14 1.20
C ILE A 180 -12.13 6.47 0.61
N ASN A 181 -12.19 7.48 -0.25
CA ASN A 181 -13.36 7.83 -1.06
C ASN A 181 -14.63 8.11 -0.24
N LEU A 182 -14.45 8.48 1.03
CA LEU A 182 -15.52 8.79 1.96
C LEU A 182 -15.38 10.24 2.45
N LYS A 183 -16.53 10.87 2.67
CA LYS A 183 -16.58 12.12 3.44
C LYS A 183 -16.38 11.80 4.91
N ASP A 184 -15.81 12.75 5.63
CA ASP A 184 -15.73 12.64 7.07
C ASP A 184 -17.13 12.56 7.68
N LYS A 185 -17.30 11.65 8.63
CA LYS A 185 -18.57 11.41 9.35
C LYS A 185 -18.54 11.98 10.76
N ASN A 186 -17.41 12.54 11.19
CA ASN A 186 -17.30 13.26 12.45
C ASN A 186 -16.41 14.51 12.29
N ASN A 187 -16.22 15.25 13.39
CA ASN A 187 -15.37 16.45 13.43
C ASN A 187 -14.01 16.17 14.09
N GLN A 188 -13.65 14.90 14.29
CA GLN A 188 -12.36 14.50 14.86
C GLN A 188 -11.39 14.18 13.73
N LYS A 189 -10.11 14.13 14.05
CA LYS A 189 -9.05 13.81 13.09
C LYS A 189 -8.12 12.80 13.71
N ASP A 190 -7.59 11.94 12.87
CA ASP A 190 -6.53 11.02 13.22
C ASP A 190 -5.19 11.71 13.04
N ILE A 191 -4.37 11.65 14.09
CA ILE A 191 -2.97 12.04 14.06
C ILE A 191 -2.18 10.77 13.81
N VAL A 192 -1.41 10.76 12.72
CA VAL A 192 -0.54 9.66 12.33
C VAL A 192 0.89 10.14 12.36
N GLY A 193 1.78 9.42 13.04
CA GLY A 193 3.20 9.75 13.08
C GLY A 193 4.05 8.51 12.86
N SER A 194 5.19 8.68 12.20
CA SER A 194 6.22 7.64 12.15
C SER A 194 7.62 8.22 12.11
N LEU A 195 8.55 7.43 12.66
CA LEU A 195 9.97 7.73 12.71
C LEU A 195 10.76 6.47 12.35
N MET A 196 11.72 6.61 11.45
CA MET A 196 12.60 5.53 11.01
C MET A 196 14.04 5.99 11.13
N VAL A 197 14.87 5.29 11.90
CA VAL A 197 16.32 5.50 11.95
C VAL A 197 17.03 4.45 11.10
N HIS A 198 18.10 4.87 10.42
CA HIS A 198 18.91 4.02 9.56
C HIS A 198 20.37 4.01 10.05
N PRO A 199 20.64 3.41 11.23
CA PRO A 199 21.99 3.42 11.82
C PRO A 199 23.04 2.85 10.87
N LEU A 200 22.66 1.84 10.09
CA LEU A 200 23.49 1.19 9.08
C LEU A 200 22.71 1.08 7.77
N ASP A 201 23.41 1.01 6.64
CA ASP A 201 22.73 1.01 5.33
C ASP A 201 21.88 -0.26 5.10
N TRP A 202 22.14 -1.32 5.88
CA TRP A 202 21.38 -2.57 5.88
C TRP A 202 20.37 -2.68 7.03
N LEU A 203 20.34 -1.74 7.99
CA LEU A 203 19.48 -1.80 9.18
C LEU A 203 18.63 -0.55 9.31
N SER A 204 17.32 -0.74 9.39
CA SER A 204 16.39 0.33 9.77
C SER A 204 15.60 -0.10 10.99
N VAL A 205 15.46 0.78 11.99
CA VAL A 205 14.64 0.55 13.19
C VAL A 205 13.72 1.75 13.43
N GLY A 206 12.48 1.52 13.81
CA GLY A 206 11.50 2.59 13.82
C GLY A 206 10.16 2.18 14.37
N GLY A 207 9.25 3.12 14.38
CA GLY A 207 7.91 2.91 14.88
C GLY A 207 6.94 3.97 14.37
N SER A 208 5.66 3.71 14.61
CA SER A 208 4.59 4.57 14.16
C SER A 208 3.40 4.52 15.10
N PHE A 209 2.50 5.48 14.98
CA PHE A 209 1.25 5.50 15.73
C PHE A 209 0.11 6.12 14.94
N ILE A 210 -1.11 5.75 15.33
CA ILE A 210 -2.36 6.42 15.01
C ILE A 210 -3.04 6.76 16.32
N LYS A 211 -3.44 8.02 16.48
CA LYS A 211 -4.21 8.51 17.61
C LYS A 211 -5.34 9.39 17.11
N GLY A 212 -6.57 8.98 17.36
CA GLY A 212 -7.73 9.76 16.97
C GLY A 212 -9.03 9.07 17.31
N LYS A 213 -10.09 9.47 16.61
CA LYS A 213 -11.42 8.89 16.79
C LYS A 213 -12.08 8.67 15.43
N GLY A 214 -12.15 7.41 15.02
CA GLY A 214 -12.84 7.00 13.80
C GLY A 214 -14.35 7.02 13.98
N CYS A 215 -15.10 6.93 12.89
CA CYS A 215 -16.54 6.66 12.92
C CYS A 215 -16.77 5.26 12.34
N ALA A 216 -17.52 4.42 13.06
CA ALA A 216 -17.71 3.04 12.69
C ALA A 216 -18.56 2.93 11.40
N VAL A 217 -18.10 2.13 10.43
CA VAL A 217 -18.83 1.89 9.18
C VAL A 217 -19.77 0.68 9.27
N ALA A 218 -19.49 -0.24 10.19
CA ALA A 218 -20.31 -1.40 10.50
C ALA A 218 -20.13 -1.79 11.98
N ALA A 219 -21.00 -2.67 12.47
CA ALA A 219 -20.84 -3.28 13.78
C ALA A 219 -19.75 -4.37 13.76
N SER A 220 -19.16 -4.64 14.91
CA SER A 220 -18.16 -5.70 15.10
C SER A 220 -18.60 -6.66 16.20
N SER A 221 -18.51 -7.97 15.96
CA SER A 221 -18.76 -8.98 16.99
C SER A 221 -17.76 -8.92 18.15
N ILE A 222 -16.58 -8.35 17.91
CA ILE A 222 -15.51 -8.20 18.90
C ILE A 222 -15.74 -6.95 19.77
N ASN A 223 -16.46 -5.96 19.25
CA ASN A 223 -16.78 -4.73 19.97
C ASN A 223 -18.26 -4.38 19.77
N PRO A 224 -19.17 -5.12 20.44
CA PRO A 224 -20.62 -5.00 20.21
C PRO A 224 -21.20 -3.66 20.70
N ASP A 225 -20.47 -2.95 21.57
CA ASP A 225 -20.90 -1.66 22.13
C ASP A 225 -20.79 -0.50 21.15
N ILE A 226 -20.16 -0.70 19.99
CA ILE A 226 -19.98 0.32 18.96
C ILE A 226 -20.92 -0.01 17.79
N ALA A 227 -21.96 0.82 17.62
CA ALA A 227 -22.86 0.72 16.49
C ALA A 227 -22.29 1.43 15.25
N ALA A 228 -22.80 1.09 14.07
CA ALA A 228 -22.47 1.81 12.84
C ALA A 228 -22.88 3.29 12.99
N GLY A 229 -21.95 4.20 12.70
CA GLY A 229 -22.12 5.64 12.89
C GLY A 229 -21.53 6.19 14.19
N ASP A 230 -21.19 5.33 15.16
CA ASP A 230 -20.62 5.77 16.42
C ASP A 230 -19.16 6.21 16.25
N SER A 231 -18.80 7.29 16.94
CA SER A 231 -17.40 7.70 17.05
C SER A 231 -16.71 6.92 18.16
N TYR A 232 -15.58 6.31 17.86
CA TYR A 232 -14.82 5.50 18.81
C TYR A 232 -13.35 5.88 18.81
N THR A 233 -12.71 5.74 19.97
CA THR A 233 -11.29 6.05 20.11
C THR A 233 -10.45 4.97 19.44
N ARG A 234 -9.48 5.39 18.62
CA ARG A 234 -8.51 4.53 17.96
C ARG A 234 -7.10 4.96 18.35
N ASN A 235 -6.44 4.14 19.17
CA ASN A 235 -5.06 4.33 19.60
C ASN A 235 -4.26 3.10 19.21
N ARG A 236 -3.39 3.23 18.21
CA ARG A 236 -2.64 2.12 17.65
C ARG A 236 -1.18 2.53 17.52
N TRP A 237 -0.25 1.62 17.77
CA TRP A 237 1.17 1.88 17.61
C TRP A 237 1.91 0.64 17.12
N SER A 238 3.06 0.86 16.50
CA SER A 238 3.95 -0.19 16.03
C SER A 238 5.40 0.16 16.30
N ALA A 239 6.23 -0.87 16.46
CA ALA A 239 7.67 -0.77 16.50
C ALA A 239 8.29 -1.98 15.78
N GLY A 240 9.27 -1.74 14.92
CA GLY A 240 9.81 -2.78 14.07
C GLY A 240 11.16 -2.44 13.47
N ALA A 241 11.67 -3.39 12.70
CA ALA A 241 12.94 -3.28 12.02
C ALA A 241 12.90 -3.92 10.62
N THR A 242 13.74 -3.40 9.74
CA THR A 242 14.08 -4.01 8.47
C THR A 242 15.57 -4.26 8.39
N ILE A 243 15.94 -5.46 7.96
CA ILE A 243 17.31 -5.88 7.73
C ILE A 243 17.42 -6.25 6.25
N GLN A 244 18.33 -5.62 5.54
CA GLN A 244 18.54 -5.77 4.10
C GLN A 244 19.99 -6.14 3.84
N THR A 245 20.27 -7.44 3.85
CA THR A 245 21.60 -8.00 3.58
C THR A 245 21.58 -8.83 2.29
N LYS A 246 22.75 -9.22 1.80
CA LYS A 246 22.87 -10.27 0.78
C LYS A 246 23.39 -11.53 1.50
N PRO A 247 22.65 -12.66 1.47
CA PRO A 247 21.48 -12.97 0.63
C PRO A 247 20.11 -12.76 1.29
N VAL A 248 20.01 -12.16 2.49
CA VAL A 248 18.76 -12.18 3.28
C VAL A 248 18.17 -10.79 3.49
N SER A 249 16.88 -10.67 3.19
CA SER A 249 16.01 -9.57 3.60
C SER A 249 15.04 -10.04 4.67
N LEU A 250 14.94 -9.32 5.79
CA LEU A 250 14.05 -9.61 6.91
C LEU A 250 13.28 -8.35 7.30
N ARG A 251 12.00 -8.50 7.57
CA ARG A 251 11.13 -7.46 8.13
C ARG A 251 10.38 -8.02 9.32
N THR A 252 10.36 -7.27 10.41
CA THR A 252 9.61 -7.64 11.62
C THR A 252 9.03 -6.41 12.27
N GLU A 253 7.85 -6.55 12.85
CA GLU A 253 7.18 -5.47 13.57
C GLU A 253 6.26 -6.06 14.64
N TYR A 254 6.21 -5.40 15.79
CA TYR A 254 5.20 -5.58 16.82
C TYR A 254 4.19 -4.43 16.72
N LEU A 255 2.92 -4.76 16.87
CA LEU A 255 1.81 -3.82 16.78
C LEU A 255 0.87 -4.02 17.97
N ALA A 256 0.31 -2.93 18.48
CA ALA A 256 -0.74 -2.97 19.48
C ALA A 256 -1.80 -1.90 19.20
N GLY A 257 -3.05 -2.26 19.47
CA GLY A 257 -4.21 -1.41 19.28
C GLY A 257 -5.09 -1.36 20.52
N LYS A 258 -5.69 -0.20 20.76
CA LYS A 258 -6.80 -0.01 21.68
C LYS A 258 -7.91 0.75 20.95
N ASP A 259 -8.96 0.01 20.60
CA ASP A 259 -10.12 0.51 19.87
C ASP A 259 -11.35 0.47 20.79
N GLY A 260 -11.78 1.64 21.26
CA GLY A 260 -12.70 1.74 22.39
C GLY A 260 -12.08 1.12 23.65
N HIS A 261 -12.71 0.08 24.18
CA HIS A 261 -12.21 -0.68 25.33
C HIS A 261 -11.45 -1.97 24.94
N ILE A 262 -11.54 -2.41 23.69
CA ILE A 262 -10.90 -3.63 23.18
C ILE A 262 -9.41 -3.37 22.95
N LYS A 263 -8.58 -4.33 23.35
CA LYS A 263 -7.13 -4.32 23.16
C LYS A 263 -6.73 -5.46 22.23
N SER A 264 -5.92 -5.15 21.24
CA SER A 264 -5.34 -6.11 20.30
C SER A 264 -3.83 -5.97 20.26
N ASP A 265 -3.14 -7.07 19.95
CA ASP A 265 -1.71 -7.05 19.68
C ASP A 265 -1.31 -8.12 18.67
N GLY A 266 -0.18 -7.93 18.03
CA GLY A 266 0.36 -8.89 17.09
C GLY A 266 1.78 -8.57 16.73
N TYR A 267 2.44 -9.55 16.13
CA TYR A 267 3.77 -9.38 15.60
C TYR A 267 3.98 -10.33 14.44
N TYR A 268 4.95 -10.00 13.61
CA TYR A 268 5.31 -10.84 12.49
C TYR A 268 6.80 -10.77 12.21
N ALA A 269 7.30 -11.76 11.50
CA ALA A 269 8.60 -11.76 10.86
C ALA A 269 8.47 -12.38 9.47
N THR A 270 8.89 -11.66 8.44
CA THR A 270 8.89 -12.10 7.04
C THR A 270 10.30 -12.02 6.49
N ALA A 271 10.81 -13.14 6.01
CA ALA A 271 12.13 -13.26 5.40
C ALA A 271 12.01 -13.61 3.92
N SER A 272 12.88 -12.99 3.11
CA SER A 272 13.17 -13.37 1.73
C SER A 272 14.65 -13.71 1.62
N ILE A 273 14.95 -14.91 1.11
CA ILE A 273 16.29 -15.46 1.01
C ILE A 273 16.60 -15.66 -0.47
N HIS A 274 17.57 -14.92 -0.99
CA HIS A 274 18.04 -15.01 -2.37
C HIS A 274 18.94 -16.24 -2.54
N VAL A 275 18.41 -17.33 -3.11
CA VAL A 275 19.14 -18.62 -3.20
C VAL A 275 19.86 -18.76 -4.54
N LEU A 276 19.20 -18.40 -5.64
CA LEU A 276 19.76 -18.43 -7.00
C LEU A 276 19.49 -17.10 -7.70
N PRO A 277 20.16 -16.77 -8.82
CA PRO A 277 19.81 -15.61 -9.62
C PRO A 277 18.32 -15.61 -9.96
N LYS A 278 17.60 -14.56 -9.54
CA LYS A 278 16.15 -14.38 -9.77
C LYS A 278 15.24 -15.34 -9.01
N PHE A 279 15.74 -16.12 -8.05
CA PHE A 279 14.94 -17.07 -7.30
C PHE A 279 15.11 -16.88 -5.79
N ASP A 280 13.98 -16.63 -5.13
CA ASP A 280 13.96 -16.35 -3.70
C ASP A 280 13.03 -17.35 -2.99
N ILE A 281 13.46 -17.79 -1.82
CA ILE A 281 12.61 -18.48 -0.86
C ILE A 281 11.99 -17.43 0.07
N VAL A 282 10.71 -17.58 0.37
CA VAL A 282 9.96 -16.71 1.28
C VAL A 282 9.51 -17.55 2.48
N ALA A 283 9.76 -17.05 3.67
CA ALA A 283 9.24 -17.61 4.91
C ALA A 283 8.62 -16.49 5.74
N SER A 284 7.46 -16.73 6.35
CA SER A 284 6.84 -15.76 7.24
C SER A 284 6.14 -16.44 8.39
N TYR A 285 6.16 -15.79 9.53
CA TYR A 285 5.34 -16.11 10.67
C TYR A 285 4.63 -14.85 11.11
N ASP A 286 3.32 -14.94 11.36
CA ASP A 286 2.60 -13.88 12.05
C ASP A 286 1.70 -14.43 13.16
N TYR A 287 1.56 -13.62 14.21
CA TYR A 287 0.65 -13.83 15.32
C TYR A 287 -0.21 -12.60 15.47
N PHE A 288 -1.51 -12.80 15.67
CA PHE A 288 -2.42 -11.71 15.96
C PHE A 288 -3.50 -12.12 16.96
N ASN A 289 -3.68 -11.28 17.97
CA ASN A 289 -4.76 -11.34 18.94
C ASN A 289 -5.69 -10.15 18.74
N LYS A 290 -6.90 -10.40 18.23
CA LYS A 290 -7.91 -9.36 17.98
C LYS A 290 -8.53 -8.82 19.26
N ASP A 291 -8.61 -9.65 20.30
CA ASP A 291 -9.13 -9.27 21.61
C ASP A 291 -8.44 -10.06 22.72
N LYS A 292 -7.58 -9.36 23.45
CA LYS A 292 -6.81 -9.90 24.57
C LYS A 292 -7.67 -10.42 25.71
N ALA A 293 -8.90 -9.93 25.88
CA ALA A 293 -9.79 -10.40 26.94
C ALA A 293 -10.44 -11.75 26.60
N GLN A 294 -10.65 -12.02 25.31
CA GLN A 294 -11.29 -13.24 24.83
C GLN A 294 -10.33 -14.27 24.24
N ASP A 295 -9.04 -13.98 24.28
CA ASP A 295 -7.99 -14.80 23.69
C ASP A 295 -8.22 -15.12 22.21
N TYR A 296 -8.68 -14.12 21.45
CA TYR A 296 -8.97 -14.27 20.02
C TYR A 296 -7.67 -14.21 19.20
N LYS A 297 -6.87 -15.27 19.34
CA LYS A 297 -5.54 -15.44 18.75
C LYS A 297 -5.57 -16.28 17.47
N GLN A 298 -4.66 -15.96 16.56
CA GLN A 298 -4.34 -16.79 15.40
C GLN A 298 -2.86 -16.66 15.05
N ASN A 299 -2.23 -17.78 14.69
CA ASN A 299 -0.91 -17.84 14.08
C ASN A 299 -1.03 -18.20 12.61
N ASN A 300 -0.23 -17.59 11.73
CA ASN A 300 -0.02 -18.12 10.38
C ASN A 300 1.45 -18.43 10.13
N TYR A 301 1.69 -19.54 9.45
CA TYR A 301 2.99 -19.98 8.99
C TYR A 301 2.99 -20.02 7.47
N VAL A 302 3.86 -19.23 6.83
CA VAL A 302 3.96 -19.14 5.38
C VAL A 302 5.31 -19.68 4.92
N ALA A 303 5.29 -20.57 3.94
CA ALA A 303 6.46 -20.98 3.18
C ALA A 303 6.16 -20.84 1.69
N GLY A 304 7.12 -20.35 0.92
CA GLY A 304 6.92 -20.17 -0.50
C GLY A 304 8.17 -19.83 -1.28
N VAL A 305 7.97 -19.63 -2.57
CA VAL A 305 9.02 -19.34 -3.53
C VAL A 305 8.56 -18.25 -4.49
N GLN A 306 9.52 -17.51 -5.03
CA GLN A 306 9.27 -16.55 -6.10
C GLN A 306 10.39 -16.58 -7.15
N TRP A 307 9.99 -16.51 -8.41
CA TRP A 307 10.89 -16.50 -9.56
C TRP A 307 10.66 -15.27 -10.43
N TRP A 308 11.69 -14.43 -10.57
CA TRP A 308 11.69 -13.20 -11.35
C TRP A 308 12.13 -13.45 -12.80
N PHE A 309 11.23 -13.97 -13.64
CA PHE A 309 11.55 -14.31 -15.02
C PHE A 309 11.91 -13.09 -15.90
N TYR A 310 11.42 -11.90 -15.54
CA TYR A 310 11.72 -10.62 -16.20
C TYR A 310 11.77 -9.47 -15.16
N PRO A 311 12.50 -8.36 -15.39
CA PRO A 311 12.47 -7.23 -14.46
C PRO A 311 11.04 -6.82 -14.08
N LYS A 312 10.76 -6.77 -12.76
CA LYS A 312 9.46 -6.45 -12.15
C LYS A 312 8.33 -7.48 -12.37
N CYS A 313 8.58 -8.55 -13.13
CA CYS A 313 7.61 -9.63 -13.36
C CYS A 313 8.05 -10.90 -12.65
N ARG A 314 7.13 -11.54 -11.91
CA ARG A 314 7.43 -12.73 -11.13
C ARG A 314 6.29 -13.73 -11.12
N LEU A 315 6.66 -14.99 -10.95
CA LEU A 315 5.76 -16.06 -10.55
C LEU A 315 6.01 -16.38 -9.08
N GLN A 316 4.95 -16.59 -8.31
CA GLN A 316 5.03 -16.92 -6.88
C GLN A 316 4.17 -18.15 -6.59
N ALA A 317 4.61 -18.96 -5.64
CA ALA A 317 3.82 -20.04 -5.06
C ALA A 317 4.03 -20.03 -3.53
N GLN A 318 2.94 -20.07 -2.76
CA GLN A 318 2.98 -19.98 -1.31
C GLN A 318 1.97 -20.93 -0.69
N TYR A 319 2.39 -21.58 0.39
CA TYR A 319 1.54 -22.34 1.29
C TYR A 319 1.47 -21.59 2.62
N THR A 320 0.27 -21.43 3.15
CA THR A 320 0.00 -20.85 4.46
C THR A 320 -0.77 -21.84 5.30
N TYR A 321 -0.24 -22.18 6.48
CA TYR A 321 -0.97 -22.89 7.51
C TYR A 321 -1.52 -21.87 8.52
N CYS A 322 -2.84 -21.81 8.64
CA CYS A 322 -3.57 -20.94 9.54
C CYS A 322 -3.95 -21.73 10.79
N ASP A 323 -3.53 -21.27 11.96
CA ASP A 323 -3.73 -21.94 13.23
C ASP A 323 -4.41 -21.00 14.24
N PRO A 324 -5.76 -20.91 14.21
CA PRO A 324 -6.52 -20.12 15.17
C PRO A 324 -6.59 -20.85 16.51
N HIS A 325 -6.56 -20.09 17.61
CA HIS A 325 -6.74 -20.66 18.95
C HIS A 325 -8.17 -21.19 19.17
N LYS A 326 -9.14 -20.63 18.44
CA LYS A 326 -10.55 -21.04 18.45
C LYS A 326 -10.99 -21.36 17.02
N GLY A 327 -11.51 -22.57 16.82
CA GLY A 327 -11.87 -23.08 15.50
C GLY A 327 -10.82 -24.05 14.95
N ASP A 328 -11.06 -24.54 13.74
CA ASP A 328 -10.18 -25.50 13.10
C ASP A 328 -9.04 -24.80 12.34
N SER A 329 -7.85 -25.39 12.38
CA SER A 329 -6.73 -24.96 11.55
C SER A 329 -7.04 -25.22 10.07
N SER A 330 -6.45 -24.41 9.19
CA SER A 330 -6.68 -24.48 7.76
C SER A 330 -5.41 -24.29 6.94
N ASN A 331 -5.51 -24.63 5.67
CA ASN A 331 -4.48 -24.64 4.65
C ASN A 331 -4.90 -23.74 3.50
N LEU A 332 -4.00 -22.85 3.12
CA LEU A 332 -4.17 -21.95 2.00
C LEU A 332 -2.98 -22.14 1.04
N LEU A 333 -3.27 -22.56 -0.19
CA LEU A 333 -2.29 -22.67 -1.26
C LEU A 333 -2.57 -21.59 -2.31
N GLN A 334 -1.53 -20.84 -2.67
CA GLN A 334 -1.65 -19.74 -3.61
C GLN A 334 -0.56 -19.79 -4.67
N ALA A 335 -0.93 -19.48 -5.90
CA ALA A 335 0.00 -19.14 -6.97
C ALA A 335 -0.37 -17.77 -7.53
N GLN A 336 0.63 -16.96 -7.89
CA GLN A 336 0.42 -15.62 -8.44
C GLN A 336 1.42 -15.32 -9.56
N LEU A 337 0.89 -14.90 -10.71
CA LEU A 337 1.65 -14.23 -11.75
C LEU A 337 1.50 -12.72 -11.60
N GLN A 338 2.63 -12.03 -11.46
CA GLN A 338 2.71 -10.58 -11.47
C GLN A 338 3.39 -10.10 -12.74
N VAL A 339 2.74 -9.18 -13.46
CA VAL A 339 3.33 -8.45 -14.59
C VAL A 339 3.27 -6.97 -14.27
N ARG A 340 4.39 -6.26 -14.41
CA ARG A 340 4.51 -4.84 -14.11
C ARG A 340 5.33 -4.12 -15.18
N PHE A 341 4.89 -2.93 -15.54
CA PHE A 341 5.60 -2.00 -16.42
C PHE A 341 6.02 -0.73 -15.67
#